data_AF-A0AAW9ALS0-F1
#
_entry.id   AF-A0AAW9ALS0-F1
#
_cell.length_a   1.000
_cell.length_b   1.000
_cell.length_c   1.000
_cell.angle_alpha   90.00
_cell.angle_beta   90.00
_cell.angle_gamma   90.00
#
_symmetry.space_group_name_H-M   'P 1'
#
loop_
_entity.id
_entity.type
_entity.pdbx_description
1 polymer ?
#
loop_
_entity_poly.entity_id
_entity_poly.type
_entity_poly.pdbx_seq_one_letter_code
_entity_poly.pdbx_strand_id
1 'polypeptide(L)'
;MKIKVLPFLALTSCLISPLAFSDSEARTSIFVEPEILETIETLIDEPNVNVALASQSGGFNDMLNDGTSIAITSKKWSDENISRFQRERGHRPTRLFLMANAIVVINSQKSTVDSFSVSELKRCDANTYAFGEMRLSNPDVSSNGCQSSIQMLDEDRLKRALSDDLSAKAYMRYSDFKYSEQWSSYKALSVHHNDDSCSLSTDCIYSLRYPFSVVYYVYINKQFDTNQKIKKSKLFELLTTDHNTQQVRNAGFIPLPKALIKRNRVKLGLDEPVVLNGYK
;
A
#
# COMPACT_ATOMS: atom_id res chain seq x y z
N MET A 1 53.09 69.05 -36.96
CA MET A 1 51.73 68.52 -37.21
C MET A 1 51.68 67.06 -36.75
N LYS A 2 51.19 66.81 -35.53
CA LYS A 2 50.91 65.46 -34.99
C LYS A 2 49.68 65.58 -34.09
N ILE A 3 48.60 64.93 -34.51
CA ILE A 3 47.29 64.90 -33.86
C ILE A 3 47.39 63.93 -32.68
N LYS A 4 47.07 64.37 -31.46
CA LYS A 4 46.93 63.50 -30.29
C LYS A 4 45.44 63.22 -30.06
N VAL A 5 45.10 61.96 -30.20
CA VAL A 5 43.77 61.36 -30.08
C VAL A 5 43.35 61.31 -28.61
N LEU A 6 42.12 61.74 -28.33
CA LEU A 6 41.43 61.62 -27.04
C LEU A 6 40.77 60.22 -26.96
N PRO A 7 40.88 59.44 -25.87
CA PRO A 7 40.17 58.18 -25.78
C PRO A 7 38.72 58.41 -25.34
N PHE A 8 37.82 57.79 -26.09
CA PHE A 8 36.38 57.71 -25.84
C PHE A 8 36.13 56.68 -24.73
N LEU A 9 35.62 57.12 -23.57
CA LEU A 9 35.20 56.25 -22.48
C LEU A 9 33.80 55.69 -22.80
N ALA A 10 33.74 54.44 -23.24
CA ALA A 10 32.48 53.72 -23.40
C ALA A 10 31.98 53.25 -22.02
N LEU A 11 30.97 53.92 -21.48
CA LEU A 11 30.21 53.44 -20.33
C LEU A 11 29.41 52.21 -20.75
N THR A 12 29.86 51.03 -20.35
CA THR A 12 29.11 49.78 -20.48
C THR A 12 28.09 49.71 -19.35
N SER A 13 26.85 50.07 -19.66
CA SER A 13 25.69 49.84 -18.79
C SER A 13 25.46 48.34 -18.64
N CYS A 14 25.87 47.78 -17.51
CA CYS A 14 25.57 46.41 -17.12
C CYS A 14 24.08 46.34 -16.76
N LEU A 15 23.24 45.85 -17.69
CA LEU A 15 21.86 45.46 -17.41
C LEU A 15 21.90 44.23 -16.51
N ILE A 16 21.74 44.44 -15.20
CA ILE A 16 21.46 43.36 -14.25
C ILE A 16 20.00 42.98 -14.49
N SER A 17 19.77 42.01 -15.37
CA SER A 17 18.49 41.31 -15.46
C SER A 17 18.25 40.66 -14.10
N PRO A 18 17.12 40.93 -13.39
CA PRO A 18 16.77 40.11 -12.25
C PRO A 18 16.59 38.70 -12.79
N LEU A 19 17.40 37.76 -12.30
CA LEU A 19 17.12 36.35 -12.41
C LEU A 19 15.73 36.15 -11.80
N ALA A 20 14.72 36.02 -12.66
CA ALA A 20 13.46 35.46 -12.27
C ALA A 20 13.79 34.04 -11.79
N PHE A 21 13.91 33.87 -10.47
CA PHE A 21 13.74 32.57 -9.86
C PHE A 21 12.32 32.15 -10.25
N SER A 22 12.23 31.36 -11.32
CA SER A 22 11.06 30.53 -11.55
C SER A 22 10.93 29.69 -10.30
N ASP A 23 9.95 30.00 -9.48
CA ASP A 23 9.52 29.18 -8.36
C ASP A 23 8.96 27.90 -9.00
N SER A 24 9.86 27.00 -9.36
CA SER A 24 9.55 25.66 -9.85
C SER A 24 8.83 25.01 -8.70
N GLU A 25 7.49 25.12 -8.69
CA GLU A 25 6.65 24.47 -7.70
C GLU A 25 7.14 23.04 -7.54
N ALA A 26 7.69 22.71 -6.37
CA ALA A 26 8.26 21.41 -6.11
C ALA A 26 7.14 20.36 -6.26
N ARG A 27 7.06 19.74 -7.44
CA ARG A 27 6.11 18.67 -7.72
C ARG A 27 6.43 17.54 -6.76
N THR A 28 5.42 17.09 -6.01
CA THR A 28 5.59 15.94 -5.11
C THR A 28 5.67 14.70 -6.00
N SER A 29 6.81 14.02 -5.98
CA SER A 29 6.96 12.70 -6.62
C SER A 29 6.58 11.60 -5.62
N ILE A 30 5.72 10.70 -6.07
CA ILE A 30 5.30 9.52 -5.32
C ILE A 30 5.77 8.29 -6.09
N PHE A 31 6.55 7.44 -5.44
CA PHE A 31 6.90 6.14 -6.00
C PHE A 31 5.95 5.06 -5.52
N VAL A 32 5.38 4.31 -6.46
CA VAL A 32 4.37 3.28 -6.18
C VAL A 32 4.79 1.94 -6.77
N GLU A 33 4.62 0.88 -6.00
CA GLU A 33 4.81 -0.49 -6.45
C GLU A 33 3.89 -0.83 -7.66
N PRO A 34 4.40 -1.46 -8.74
CA PRO A 34 3.66 -1.63 -10.00
C PRO A 34 2.28 -2.25 -9.84
N GLU A 35 2.14 -3.21 -8.93
CA GLU A 35 0.91 -3.99 -8.68
C GLU A 35 -0.27 -3.14 -8.21
N ILE A 36 -0.01 -1.93 -7.69
CA ILE A 36 -1.06 -1.02 -7.19
C ILE A 36 -1.02 0.35 -7.85
N LEU A 37 -0.19 0.56 -8.88
CA LEU A 37 -0.04 1.88 -9.51
C LEU A 37 -1.39 2.45 -9.95
N GLU A 38 -2.13 1.72 -10.79
CA GLU A 38 -3.43 2.16 -11.33
C GLU A 38 -4.45 2.44 -10.21
N THR A 39 -4.44 1.61 -9.16
CA THR A 39 -5.29 1.82 -7.98
C THR A 39 -4.94 3.13 -7.28
N ILE A 40 -3.66 3.39 -7.07
CA ILE A 40 -3.20 4.60 -6.39
C ILE A 40 -3.46 5.85 -7.23
N GLU A 41 -3.24 5.79 -8.54
CA GLU A 41 -3.59 6.87 -9.46
C GLU A 41 -5.08 7.21 -9.36
N THR A 42 -5.94 6.19 -9.36
CA THR A 42 -7.40 6.36 -9.22
C THR A 42 -7.81 6.88 -7.84
N LEU A 43 -7.15 6.42 -6.77
CA LEU A 43 -7.50 6.80 -5.40
C LEU A 43 -6.99 8.20 -5.03
N ILE A 44 -5.87 8.63 -5.60
CA ILE A 44 -5.29 9.96 -5.34
C ILE A 44 -5.90 11.00 -6.29
N ASP A 45 -6.06 10.68 -7.59
CA ASP A 45 -6.64 11.52 -8.65
C ASP A 45 -6.39 13.03 -8.49
N GLU A 46 -5.11 13.43 -8.53
CA GLU A 46 -4.69 14.82 -8.31
C GLU A 46 -3.77 15.37 -9.40
N PRO A 47 -4.09 16.53 -10.00
CA PRO A 47 -3.32 17.09 -11.11
C PRO A 47 -1.92 17.58 -10.73
N ASN A 48 -1.63 17.78 -9.43
CA ASN A 48 -0.37 18.32 -8.93
C ASN A 48 0.56 17.27 -8.31
N VAL A 49 0.21 15.99 -8.41
CA VAL A 49 0.97 14.87 -7.89
C VAL A 49 1.58 14.10 -9.06
N ASN A 50 2.90 13.95 -9.08
CA ASN A 50 3.55 13.09 -10.06
C ASN A 50 3.69 11.69 -9.47
N VAL A 51 2.86 10.77 -9.92
CA VAL A 51 2.96 9.35 -9.53
C VAL A 51 3.88 8.65 -10.52
N ALA A 52 4.90 7.97 -10.01
CA ALA A 52 5.88 7.23 -10.80
C ALA A 52 6.05 5.81 -10.23
N LEU A 53 6.55 4.89 -11.06
CA LEU A 53 6.84 3.53 -10.66
C LEU A 53 8.03 3.45 -9.72
N ALA A 54 7.86 2.81 -8.57
CA ALA A 54 8.94 2.56 -7.63
C ALA A 54 9.97 1.60 -8.23
N SER A 55 11.25 1.79 -7.89
CA SER A 55 12.25 0.75 -8.16
C SER A 55 11.95 -0.54 -7.38
N GLN A 56 12.61 -1.63 -7.76
CA GLN A 56 12.48 -2.93 -7.08
C GLN A 56 12.79 -2.87 -5.56
N SER A 57 13.47 -1.82 -5.10
CA SER A 57 13.76 -1.55 -3.69
C SER A 57 12.56 -1.05 -2.87
N GLY A 58 11.36 -1.01 -3.46
CA GLY A 58 10.14 -0.53 -2.78
C GLY A 58 10.21 0.96 -2.47
N GLY A 59 10.78 1.74 -3.39
CA GLY A 59 10.92 3.19 -3.25
C GLY A 59 12.09 3.64 -2.36
N PHE A 60 12.85 2.72 -1.74
CA PHE A 60 13.91 3.06 -0.79
C PHE A 60 15.06 3.83 -1.44
N ASN A 61 15.68 3.24 -2.46
CA ASN A 61 16.80 3.87 -3.15
C ASN A 61 16.34 5.16 -3.85
N ASP A 62 15.11 5.17 -4.35
CA ASP A 62 14.56 6.31 -5.04
C ASP A 62 14.35 7.51 -4.09
N MET A 63 13.84 7.26 -2.89
CA MET A 63 13.71 8.29 -1.85
C MET A 63 15.07 8.75 -1.30
N LEU A 64 16.08 7.88 -1.34
CA LEU A 64 17.43 8.15 -0.87
C LEU A 64 18.25 8.96 -1.87
N ASN A 65 18.06 8.77 -3.18
CA ASN A 65 18.90 9.35 -4.23
C ASN A 65 18.20 10.40 -5.09
N ASP A 66 16.91 10.23 -5.41
CA ASP A 66 16.28 10.90 -6.56
C ASP A 66 15.35 12.06 -6.17
N GLY A 67 15.41 12.51 -4.92
CA GLY A 67 14.63 13.65 -4.43
C GLY A 67 13.16 13.34 -4.15
N THR A 68 12.76 12.07 -4.22
CA THR A 68 11.37 11.67 -3.94
C THR A 68 10.95 11.91 -2.52
N SER A 69 9.73 12.41 -2.38
CA SER A 69 9.11 12.79 -1.11
C SER A 69 8.39 11.61 -0.45
N ILE A 70 7.80 10.73 -1.26
CA ILE A 70 6.88 9.68 -0.82
C ILE A 70 7.14 8.37 -1.55
N ALA A 71 7.14 7.26 -0.81
CA ALA A 71 7.12 5.90 -1.36
C ALA A 71 5.92 5.11 -0.81
N ILE A 72 5.17 4.43 -1.68
CA ILE A 72 4.04 3.56 -1.38
C ILE A 72 4.42 2.13 -1.80
N THR A 73 4.51 1.23 -0.83
CA THR A 73 4.97 -0.14 -1.08
C THR A 73 4.41 -1.13 -0.05
N SER A 74 4.23 -2.38 -0.46
CA SER A 74 4.00 -3.50 0.45
C SER A 74 5.26 -3.90 1.25
N LYS A 75 6.46 -3.55 0.76
CA LYS A 75 7.73 -3.94 1.37
C LYS A 75 8.03 -3.06 2.58
N LYS A 76 7.98 -3.66 3.76
CA LYS A 76 8.46 -3.00 4.99
C LYS A 76 9.98 -2.83 4.90
N TRP A 77 10.46 -1.59 4.93
CA TRP A 77 11.89 -1.29 4.96
C TRP A 77 12.54 -1.87 6.22
N SER A 78 13.68 -2.54 6.03
CA SER A 78 14.46 -3.14 7.11
C SER A 78 15.02 -2.08 8.06
N ASP A 79 15.39 -2.48 9.28
CA ASP A 79 16.03 -1.58 10.23
C ASP A 79 17.38 -1.05 9.69
N GLU A 80 18.06 -1.85 8.86
CA GLU A 80 19.26 -1.43 8.14
C GLU A 80 18.95 -0.30 7.14
N ASN A 81 17.93 -0.45 6.30
CA ASN A 81 17.51 0.59 5.35
C ASN A 81 17.10 1.86 6.08
N ILE A 82 16.33 1.75 7.16
CA ILE A 82 15.91 2.91 7.95
C ILE A 82 17.12 3.60 8.60
N SER A 83 18.09 2.83 9.10
CA SER A 83 19.31 3.37 9.71
C SER A 83 20.19 4.05 8.68
N ARG A 84 20.31 3.47 7.47
CA ARG A 84 21.00 4.08 6.34
C ARG A 84 20.33 5.39 5.93
N PHE A 85 19.01 5.40 5.78
CA PHE A 85 18.25 6.63 5.48
C PHE A 85 18.53 7.72 6.51
N GLN A 86 18.53 7.37 7.80
CA GLN A 86 18.81 8.32 8.88
C GLN A 86 20.23 8.88 8.82
N ARG A 87 21.24 8.04 8.53
CA ARG A 87 22.63 8.52 8.37
C ARG A 87 22.78 9.48 7.19
N GLU A 88 22.11 9.19 6.08
CA GLU A 88 22.25 9.98 4.84
C GLU A 88 21.36 11.23 4.81
N ARG A 89 20.19 11.22 5.48
CA ARG A 89 19.23 12.34 5.48
C ARG A 89 19.18 13.13 6.80
N GLY A 90 19.84 12.65 7.85
CA GLY A 90 19.84 13.27 9.18
C GLY A 90 18.54 13.07 9.98
N HIS A 91 17.57 12.34 9.45
CA HIS A 91 16.32 12.01 10.13
C HIS A 91 15.74 10.68 9.63
N ARG A 92 14.87 10.06 10.42
CA ARG A 92 14.13 8.86 10.00
C ARG A 92 13.00 9.23 9.04
N PRO A 93 12.59 8.34 8.13
CA PRO A 93 11.35 8.52 7.38
C PRO A 93 10.14 8.25 8.28
N THR A 94 9.02 8.93 8.01
CA THR A 94 7.74 8.67 8.67
C THR A 94 7.04 7.53 7.95
N ARG A 95 6.93 6.36 8.59
CA ARG A 95 6.17 5.21 8.06
C ARG A 95 4.73 5.22 8.55
N LEU A 96 3.78 5.18 7.63
CA LEU A 96 2.34 5.15 7.87
C LEU A 96 1.72 3.89 7.24
N PHE A 97 0.56 3.48 7.74
CA PHE A 97 -0.26 2.46 7.08
C PHE A 97 -1.14 3.13 6.02
N LEU A 98 -1.39 2.47 4.89
CA LEU A 98 -2.30 2.97 3.85
C LEU A 98 -3.56 2.13 3.71
N MET A 99 -3.40 0.86 3.40
CA MET A 99 -4.47 -0.09 3.14
C MET A 99 -3.90 -1.50 3.19
N ALA A 100 -4.77 -2.51 3.15
CA ALA A 100 -4.33 -3.89 3.05
C ALA A 100 -5.13 -4.63 2.00
N ASN A 101 -4.63 -5.78 1.56
CA ASN A 101 -5.42 -6.80 0.89
C ASN A 101 -5.20 -8.13 1.61
N ALA A 102 -6.08 -9.10 1.36
CA ALA A 102 -5.87 -10.46 1.82
C ALA A 102 -6.57 -11.46 0.90
N ILE A 103 -6.01 -12.65 0.77
CA ILE A 103 -6.71 -13.79 0.15
C ILE A 103 -7.36 -14.64 1.24
N VAL A 104 -8.65 -14.90 1.08
CA VAL A 104 -9.44 -15.73 1.98
C VAL A 104 -9.71 -17.08 1.35
N VAL A 105 -9.73 -18.12 2.18
CA VAL A 105 -10.20 -19.44 1.77
C VAL A 105 -11.61 -19.60 2.30
N ILE A 106 -12.56 -19.90 1.42
CA ILE A 106 -13.97 -20.06 1.77
C ILE A 106 -14.45 -21.48 1.50
N ASN A 107 -15.53 -21.85 2.19
CA ASN A 107 -16.31 -23.06 1.94
C ASN A 107 -17.80 -22.76 2.21
N SER A 108 -18.68 -23.63 1.75
CA SER A 108 -20.09 -23.69 2.12
C SER A 108 -20.29 -23.67 3.64
N GLN A 109 -21.28 -22.90 4.10
CA GLN A 109 -21.68 -22.88 5.52
C GLN A 109 -22.10 -24.27 6.04
N LYS A 110 -22.56 -25.15 5.15
CA LYS A 110 -22.99 -26.53 5.48
C LYS A 110 -21.81 -27.49 5.68
N SER A 111 -20.59 -27.10 5.30
CA SER A 111 -19.40 -27.93 5.49
C SER A 111 -19.04 -28.07 6.97
N THR A 112 -18.47 -29.22 7.36
CA THR A 112 -17.85 -29.41 8.68
C THR A 112 -16.41 -28.91 8.74
N VAL A 113 -15.84 -28.45 7.62
CA VAL A 113 -14.48 -27.90 7.59
C VAL A 113 -14.51 -26.44 8.04
N ASP A 114 -13.81 -26.12 9.13
CA ASP A 114 -13.71 -24.77 9.70
C ASP A 114 -12.30 -24.18 9.65
N SER A 115 -11.30 -25.02 9.37
CA SER A 115 -9.90 -24.61 9.37
C SER A 115 -9.08 -25.38 8.34
N PHE A 116 -7.90 -24.84 8.03
CA PHE A 116 -6.93 -25.46 7.15
C PHE A 116 -5.53 -24.91 7.45
N SER A 117 -4.49 -25.72 7.29
CA SER A 117 -3.11 -25.28 7.52
C SER A 117 -2.44 -24.82 6.23
N VAL A 118 -1.46 -23.92 6.35
CA VAL A 118 -0.69 -23.40 5.20
C VAL A 118 0.02 -24.53 4.43
N SER A 119 0.46 -25.59 5.11
CA SER A 119 1.03 -26.77 4.46
C SER A 119 0.04 -27.49 3.55
N GLU A 120 -1.24 -27.50 3.90
CA GLU A 120 -2.25 -28.16 3.10
C GLU A 120 -2.62 -27.33 1.87
N LEU A 121 -2.39 -26.01 1.90
CA LEU A 121 -2.56 -25.10 0.76
C LEU A 121 -1.53 -25.37 -0.34
N LYS A 122 -0.46 -26.09 0.00
CA LYS A 122 0.55 -26.58 -0.95
C LYS A 122 0.16 -27.90 -1.63
N ARG A 123 -0.89 -28.57 -1.16
CA ARG A 123 -1.40 -29.79 -1.82
C ARG A 123 -2.35 -29.34 -2.93
N CYS A 124 -2.04 -29.70 -4.18
CA CYS A 124 -2.86 -29.34 -5.33
C CYS A 124 -4.15 -30.19 -5.35
N ASP A 125 -5.05 -29.89 -4.42
CA ASP A 125 -6.28 -30.65 -4.23
C ASP A 125 -7.26 -30.33 -5.39
N ALA A 126 -7.77 -31.38 -6.05
CA ALA A 126 -8.61 -31.25 -7.24
C ALA A 126 -9.95 -30.52 -7.00
N ASN A 127 -10.37 -30.39 -5.74
CA ASN A 127 -11.56 -29.66 -5.30
C ASN A 127 -11.26 -28.27 -4.72
N THR A 128 -10.10 -27.70 -5.08
CA THR A 128 -9.72 -26.32 -4.75
C THR A 128 -9.83 -25.41 -5.96
N TYR A 129 -10.57 -24.32 -5.80
CA TYR A 129 -10.89 -23.37 -6.86
C TYR A 129 -10.41 -21.96 -6.51
N ALA A 130 -10.47 -21.05 -7.49
CA ALA A 130 -10.29 -19.62 -7.28
C ALA A 130 -11.46 -18.83 -7.87
N PHE A 131 -11.87 -17.76 -7.20
CA PHE A 131 -12.91 -16.86 -7.69
C PHE A 131 -12.33 -15.80 -8.65
N GLY A 132 -12.88 -15.73 -9.86
CA GLY A 132 -12.56 -14.70 -10.86
C GLY A 132 -11.09 -14.70 -11.32
N GLU A 133 -10.67 -13.60 -11.96
CA GLU A 133 -9.28 -13.38 -12.41
C GLU A 133 -8.36 -12.95 -11.26
N MET A 134 -8.41 -13.67 -10.15
CA MET A 134 -7.54 -13.39 -9.03
C MET A 134 -6.09 -13.69 -9.42
N ARG A 135 -5.27 -12.64 -9.54
CA ARG A 135 -3.82 -12.81 -9.56
C ARG A 135 -3.39 -13.27 -8.18
N LEU A 136 -3.16 -14.57 -8.04
CA LEU A 136 -2.47 -15.19 -6.91
C LEU A 136 -0.99 -14.78 -6.94
N SER A 137 -0.68 -13.50 -6.82
CA SER A 137 0.68 -12.96 -6.81
C SER A 137 1.30 -12.97 -5.41
N ASN A 138 0.60 -13.49 -4.40
CA ASN A 138 1.19 -13.68 -3.08
C ASN A 138 2.28 -14.77 -3.18
N PRO A 139 3.55 -14.48 -2.83
CA PRO A 139 4.65 -15.45 -2.87
C PRO A 139 4.34 -16.77 -2.16
N ASP A 140 3.51 -16.77 -1.12
CA ASP A 140 3.13 -18.00 -0.39
C ASP A 140 2.05 -18.85 -1.09
N VAL A 141 1.36 -18.31 -2.10
CA VAL A 141 0.44 -19.07 -2.96
C VAL A 141 1.08 -19.37 -4.32
N SER A 142 1.88 -18.46 -4.86
CA SER A 142 2.57 -18.60 -6.15
C SER A 142 3.78 -19.54 -6.09
N SER A 143 4.45 -19.67 -4.94
CA SER A 143 5.56 -20.62 -4.76
C SER A 143 5.12 -22.08 -4.63
N ASN A 144 3.82 -22.36 -4.57
CA ASN A 144 3.30 -23.70 -4.31
C ASN A 144 3.19 -24.59 -5.56
N GLY A 145 3.52 -24.11 -6.76
CA GLY A 145 3.46 -24.90 -8.01
C GLY A 145 2.03 -25.28 -8.46
N CYS A 146 1.02 -25.16 -7.59
CA CYS A 146 -0.38 -25.48 -7.88
C CYS A 146 -1.13 -24.36 -8.61
N GLN A 147 -0.56 -23.16 -8.74
CA GLN A 147 -1.26 -22.01 -9.33
C GLN A 147 -1.75 -22.29 -10.76
N SER A 148 -1.03 -23.11 -11.52
CA SER A 148 -1.42 -23.56 -12.88
C SER A 148 -2.54 -24.60 -12.88
N SER A 149 -2.80 -25.26 -11.74
CA SER A 149 -3.80 -26.32 -11.59
C SER A 149 -5.11 -25.85 -10.95
N ILE A 150 -5.10 -24.71 -10.25
CA ILE A 150 -6.32 -24.16 -9.62
C ILE A 150 -7.23 -23.62 -10.71
N GLN A 151 -8.40 -24.22 -10.85
CA GLN A 151 -9.40 -23.75 -11.78
C GLN A 151 -10.03 -22.43 -11.28
N MET A 152 -9.93 -21.39 -12.08
CA MET A 152 -10.66 -20.14 -11.87
C MET A 152 -12.11 -20.31 -12.34
N LEU A 153 -13.05 -19.97 -11.47
CA LEU A 153 -14.48 -20.08 -11.71
C LEU A 153 -15.15 -18.72 -11.56
N ASP A 154 -16.15 -18.47 -12.39
CA ASP A 154 -17.13 -17.40 -12.17
C ASP A 154 -18.02 -17.72 -10.95
N GLU A 155 -18.86 -16.76 -10.58
CA GLU A 155 -19.69 -16.84 -9.38
C GLU A 155 -20.60 -18.08 -9.39
N ASP A 156 -21.35 -18.28 -10.48
CA ASP A 156 -22.34 -19.37 -10.58
C ASP A 156 -21.70 -20.75 -10.58
N ARG A 157 -20.56 -20.90 -11.27
CA ARG A 157 -19.80 -22.15 -11.30
C ARG A 157 -19.17 -22.44 -9.94
N LEU A 158 -18.64 -21.40 -9.28
CA LEU A 158 -18.02 -21.57 -7.98
C LEU A 158 -19.04 -21.95 -6.91
N LYS A 159 -20.20 -21.28 -6.88
CA LYS A 159 -21.31 -21.60 -5.97
C LYS A 159 -21.79 -23.05 -6.16
N ARG A 160 -21.92 -23.51 -7.41
CA ARG A 160 -22.25 -24.92 -7.71
C ARG A 160 -21.18 -25.88 -7.20
N ALA A 161 -19.91 -25.64 -7.50
CA ALA A 161 -18.81 -26.50 -7.05
C ALA A 161 -18.77 -26.66 -5.51
N LEU A 162 -18.94 -25.56 -4.77
CA LEU A 162 -18.98 -25.56 -3.31
C LEU A 162 -20.26 -26.18 -2.71
N SER A 163 -21.34 -26.27 -3.50
CA SER A 163 -22.58 -26.93 -3.09
C SER A 163 -22.57 -28.43 -3.38
N ASP A 164 -21.96 -28.83 -4.50
CA ASP A 164 -21.87 -30.22 -4.94
C ASP A 164 -20.87 -31.03 -4.10
N ASP A 165 -19.78 -30.39 -3.64
CA ASP A 165 -18.79 -30.97 -2.75
C ASP A 165 -18.57 -30.08 -1.50
N LEU A 166 -19.07 -30.52 -0.34
CA LEU A 166 -18.90 -29.80 0.92
C LEU A 166 -17.45 -29.78 1.44
N SER A 167 -16.55 -30.59 0.87
CA SER A 167 -15.13 -30.53 1.19
C SER A 167 -14.36 -29.51 0.34
N ALA A 168 -14.96 -29.07 -0.78
CA ALA A 168 -14.38 -28.12 -1.72
C ALA A 168 -14.09 -26.77 -1.08
N LYS A 169 -13.09 -26.07 -1.63
CA LYS A 169 -12.62 -24.79 -1.12
C LYS A 169 -12.41 -23.82 -2.25
N ALA A 170 -12.50 -22.53 -1.95
CA ALA A 170 -12.20 -21.50 -2.92
C ALA A 170 -11.32 -20.41 -2.34
N TYR A 171 -10.30 -20.01 -3.08
CA TYR A 171 -9.58 -18.78 -2.83
C TYR A 171 -10.34 -17.59 -3.40
N MET A 172 -10.42 -16.50 -2.64
CA MET A 172 -11.10 -15.28 -3.04
C MET A 172 -10.43 -14.07 -2.39
N ARG A 173 -10.53 -12.87 -2.98
CA ARG A 173 -10.08 -11.66 -2.29
C ARG A 173 -10.99 -11.38 -1.10
N TYR A 174 -10.41 -10.89 -0.01
CA TYR A 174 -11.16 -10.46 1.17
C TYR A 174 -12.29 -9.49 0.81
N SER A 175 -12.03 -8.54 -0.09
CA SER A 175 -13.02 -7.54 -0.52
C SER A 175 -14.24 -8.20 -1.18
N ASP A 176 -14.01 -9.16 -2.07
CA ASP A 176 -15.07 -9.86 -2.80
C ASP A 176 -15.93 -10.67 -1.83
N PHE A 177 -15.31 -11.28 -0.81
CA PHE A 177 -16.03 -12.05 0.21
C PHE A 177 -16.78 -11.17 1.20
N LYS A 178 -16.13 -10.13 1.74
CA LYS A 178 -16.65 -9.38 2.89
C LYS A 178 -17.56 -8.23 2.53
N TYR A 179 -17.45 -7.68 1.33
CA TYR A 179 -18.25 -6.53 0.90
C TYR A 179 -19.37 -6.91 -0.07
N SER A 180 -19.53 -8.20 -0.38
CA SER A 180 -20.62 -8.70 -1.22
C SER A 180 -21.57 -9.58 -0.42
N GLU A 181 -22.87 -9.34 -0.58
CA GLU A 181 -23.92 -10.16 0.02
C GLU A 181 -24.07 -11.54 -0.66
N GLN A 182 -23.52 -11.69 -1.87
CA GLN A 182 -23.58 -12.92 -2.67
C GLN A 182 -22.92 -14.13 -1.99
N TRP A 183 -22.05 -13.87 -1.02
CA TRP A 183 -21.28 -14.88 -0.29
C TRP A 183 -21.76 -15.12 1.15
N SER A 184 -22.93 -14.59 1.52
CA SER A 184 -23.49 -14.69 2.88
C SER A 184 -23.80 -16.12 3.35
N SER A 185 -24.00 -17.07 2.43
CA SER A 185 -24.19 -18.50 2.71
C SER A 185 -22.88 -19.31 2.75
N TYR A 186 -21.74 -18.62 2.79
CA TYR A 186 -20.40 -19.21 2.84
C TYR A 186 -19.63 -18.67 4.04
N LYS A 187 -18.69 -19.48 4.53
CA LYS A 187 -17.81 -19.12 5.64
C LYS A 187 -16.36 -19.07 5.19
N ALA A 188 -15.60 -18.16 5.78
CA ALA A 188 -14.14 -18.18 5.68
C ALA A 188 -13.57 -19.24 6.62
N LEU A 189 -12.63 -20.02 6.11
CA LEU A 189 -11.86 -20.97 6.89
C LEU A 189 -10.78 -20.24 7.69
N SER A 190 -10.52 -20.72 8.90
CA SER A 190 -9.36 -20.30 9.67
C SER A 190 -8.10 -20.88 9.03
N VAL A 191 -7.08 -20.03 8.79
CA VAL A 191 -5.81 -20.47 8.21
C VAL A 191 -4.77 -20.54 9.32
N HIS A 192 -4.19 -21.71 9.53
CA HIS A 192 -3.18 -21.96 10.56
C HIS A 192 -1.79 -22.07 9.94
N HIS A 193 -0.81 -21.38 10.53
CA HIS A 193 0.59 -21.50 10.15
C HIS A 193 1.38 -21.89 11.40
N ASN A 194 1.79 -23.17 11.49
CA ASN A 194 2.33 -23.78 12.70
C ASN A 194 1.31 -23.71 13.87
N ASP A 195 1.77 -23.46 15.11
CA ASP A 195 0.92 -23.32 16.31
C ASP A 195 0.21 -21.95 16.40
N ASP A 196 0.55 -21.01 15.53
CA ASP A 196 -0.06 -19.68 15.51
C ASP A 196 -1.32 -19.68 14.63
N SER A 197 -2.46 -19.43 15.28
CA SER A 197 -3.74 -19.21 14.62
C SER A 197 -4.13 -17.74 14.69
N CYS A 198 -4.44 -17.12 13.55
CA CYS A 198 -5.07 -15.80 13.52
C CYS A 198 -6.37 -15.88 12.73
N SER A 199 -7.47 -15.46 13.36
CA SER A 199 -8.78 -15.42 12.70
C SER A 199 -8.79 -14.39 11.56
N LEU A 200 -9.75 -14.53 10.64
CA LEU A 200 -9.95 -13.56 9.58
C LEU A 200 -10.51 -12.24 10.14
N SER A 201 -9.61 -11.39 10.64
CA SER A 201 -9.89 -10.08 11.22
C SER A 201 -8.95 -9.03 10.64
N THR A 202 -9.38 -7.77 10.67
CA THR A 202 -8.52 -6.65 10.26
C THR A 202 -7.25 -6.58 11.10
N ASP A 203 -7.33 -6.92 12.38
CA ASP A 203 -6.16 -6.89 13.28
C ASP A 203 -5.13 -7.94 12.88
N CYS A 204 -5.55 -9.16 12.56
CA CYS A 204 -4.68 -10.21 12.04
C CYS A 204 -4.03 -9.82 10.71
N ILE A 205 -4.81 -9.22 9.80
CA ILE A 205 -4.35 -8.79 8.48
C ILE A 205 -3.31 -7.67 8.59
N TYR A 206 -3.60 -6.60 9.35
CA TYR A 206 -2.68 -5.47 9.48
C TYR A 206 -1.46 -5.76 10.35
N SER A 207 -1.52 -6.81 11.18
CA SER A 207 -0.35 -7.32 11.92
C SER A 207 0.47 -8.34 11.13
N LEU A 208 0.08 -8.67 9.89
CA LEU A 208 0.70 -9.71 9.05
C LEU A 208 0.68 -11.11 9.69
N ARG A 209 -0.20 -11.33 10.67
CA ARG A 209 -0.38 -12.66 11.30
C ARG A 209 -1.32 -13.56 10.51
N TYR A 210 -2.11 -12.98 9.60
CA TYR A 210 -2.89 -13.76 8.66
C TYR A 210 -2.02 -14.11 7.44
N PRO A 211 -1.79 -15.40 7.11
CA PRO A 211 -0.74 -15.82 6.15
C PRO A 211 -0.84 -15.22 4.76
N PHE A 212 -2.01 -14.74 4.34
CA PHE A 212 -2.21 -14.17 3.01
C PHE A 212 -2.52 -12.67 2.98
N SER A 213 -2.15 -11.95 4.03
CA SER A 213 -2.29 -10.50 4.06
C SER A 213 -1.12 -9.79 3.38
N VAL A 214 -1.41 -8.77 2.58
CA VAL A 214 -0.43 -7.75 2.18
C VAL A 214 -0.86 -6.42 2.77
N VAL A 215 0.08 -5.73 3.41
CA VAL A 215 -0.15 -4.40 4.00
C VAL A 215 0.69 -3.40 3.24
N TYR A 216 0.05 -2.35 2.72
CA TYR A 216 0.72 -1.26 2.03
C TYR A 216 1.05 -0.14 3.01
N TYR A 217 2.28 0.33 2.93
CA TYR A 217 2.83 1.40 3.75
C TYR A 217 3.09 2.62 2.90
N VAL A 218 2.99 3.79 3.52
CA VAL A 218 3.54 5.05 2.98
C VAL A 218 4.75 5.46 3.80
N TYR A 219 5.86 5.69 3.13
CA TYR A 219 7.04 6.33 3.70
C TYR A 219 7.09 7.77 3.22
N ILE A 220 7.14 8.70 4.17
CA ILE A 220 7.27 10.13 3.89
C ILE A 220 8.65 10.57 4.38
N ASN A 221 9.39 11.24 3.51
CA ASN A 221 10.58 11.96 3.90
C ASN A 221 10.16 13.19 4.76
N LYS A 222 10.63 13.26 6.02
CA LYS A 222 10.17 14.21 7.05
C LYS A 222 10.12 15.67 6.59
N GLN A 223 11.02 16.10 5.70
CA GLN A 223 11.01 17.47 5.15
C GLN A 223 9.73 17.80 4.37
N PHE A 224 9.01 16.79 3.89
CA PHE A 224 7.77 16.92 3.12
C PHE A 224 6.49 16.78 3.96
N ASP A 225 6.58 16.26 5.20
CA ASP A 225 5.45 16.19 6.13
C ASP A 225 4.87 17.59 6.44
N THR A 226 5.73 18.62 6.39
CA THR A 226 5.36 20.01 6.61
C THR A 226 4.76 20.71 5.39
N ASN A 227 4.68 20.06 4.22
CA ASN A 227 4.16 20.70 3.02
C ASN A 227 2.63 20.83 3.08
N GLN A 228 2.13 22.06 3.10
CA GLN A 228 0.69 22.34 3.11
C GLN A 228 -0.06 21.73 1.92
N LYS A 229 0.60 21.53 0.76
CA LYS A 229 -0.02 20.86 -0.39
C LYS A 229 -0.32 19.40 -0.08
N ILE A 230 0.61 18.66 0.53
CA ILE A 230 0.39 17.25 0.91
C ILE A 230 -0.73 17.16 1.95
N LYS A 231 -0.80 18.07 2.94
CA LYS A 231 -1.87 18.02 3.96
C LYS A 231 -3.29 18.22 3.40
N LYS A 232 -3.41 18.77 2.19
CA LYS A 232 -4.68 18.96 1.48
C LYS A 232 -4.92 17.88 0.42
N SER A 233 -4.00 16.93 0.28
CA SER A 233 -4.13 15.90 -0.74
C SER A 233 -5.05 14.77 -0.30
N LYS A 234 -5.63 14.10 -1.29
CA LYS A 234 -6.41 12.88 -1.18
C LYS A 234 -5.59 11.76 -0.54
N LEU A 235 -4.29 11.70 -0.83
CA LEU A 235 -3.38 10.78 -0.14
C LEU A 235 -3.39 11.04 1.37
N PHE A 236 -3.31 12.30 1.80
CA PHE A 236 -3.34 12.62 3.22
C PHE A 236 -4.69 12.30 3.86
N GLU A 237 -5.80 12.51 3.15
CA GLU A 237 -7.12 12.07 3.62
C GLU A 237 -7.20 10.55 3.80
N LEU A 238 -6.67 9.77 2.83
CA LEU A 238 -6.60 8.30 2.91
C LEU A 238 -5.79 7.82 4.13
N LEU A 239 -4.78 8.59 4.53
CA LEU A 239 -3.91 8.26 5.66
C LEU A 239 -4.50 8.65 7.01
N THR A 240 -5.38 9.64 7.07
CA THR A 240 -5.74 10.35 8.31
C THR A 240 -7.24 10.40 8.62
N THR A 241 -8.10 9.90 7.72
CA THR A 241 -9.56 9.91 7.88
C THR A 241 -10.17 8.57 7.44
N ASP A 242 -11.43 8.32 7.80
CA ASP A 242 -12.22 7.17 7.32
C ASP A 242 -13.20 7.54 6.21
N HIS A 243 -13.18 8.78 5.71
CA HIS A 243 -14.10 9.29 4.69
C HIS A 243 -14.03 8.50 3.36
N ASN A 244 -12.84 8.01 3.03
CA ASN A 244 -12.58 7.34 1.75
C ASN A 244 -12.79 5.83 1.80
N THR A 245 -13.35 5.34 2.90
CA THR A 245 -13.57 3.91 3.17
C THR A 245 -14.26 3.21 2.00
N GLN A 246 -15.35 3.78 1.47
CA GLN A 246 -16.09 3.12 0.39
C GLN A 246 -15.28 3.09 -0.92
N GLN A 247 -14.52 4.13 -1.23
CA GLN A 247 -13.66 4.17 -2.41
C GLN A 247 -12.58 3.06 -2.33
N VAL A 248 -11.96 2.89 -1.17
CA VAL A 248 -10.96 1.83 -0.93
C VAL A 248 -11.59 0.44 -1.04
N ARG A 249 -12.82 0.24 -0.53
CA ARG A 249 -13.55 -1.03 -0.69
C ARG A 249 -13.85 -1.34 -2.15
N ASN A 250 -14.35 -0.34 -2.90
CA ASN A 250 -14.67 -0.47 -4.32
C ASN A 250 -13.42 -0.79 -5.15
N ALA A 251 -12.25 -0.29 -4.73
CA ALA A 251 -10.96 -0.63 -5.32
C ALA A 251 -10.46 -2.06 -4.96
N GLY A 252 -11.20 -2.82 -4.14
CA GLY A 252 -10.82 -4.18 -3.77
C GLY A 252 -9.91 -4.29 -2.55
N PHE A 253 -9.77 -3.23 -1.76
CA PHE A 253 -8.86 -3.17 -0.61
C PHE A 253 -9.59 -3.10 0.73
N ILE A 254 -8.82 -3.37 1.78
CA ILE A 254 -9.21 -3.25 3.17
C ILE A 254 -8.80 -1.84 3.62
N PRO A 255 -9.76 -1.00 4.06
CA PRO A 255 -9.49 0.36 4.54
C PRO A 255 -8.88 0.33 5.94
N LEU A 256 -8.20 1.41 6.30
CA LEU A 256 -7.59 1.55 7.62
C LEU A 256 -8.64 1.47 8.74
N PRO A 257 -8.41 0.61 9.75
CA PRO A 257 -9.16 0.67 11.00
C PRO A 257 -8.91 2.01 11.71
N LYS A 258 -9.90 2.48 12.48
CA LYS A 258 -9.82 3.75 13.25
C LYS A 258 -8.56 3.83 14.13
N ALA A 259 -8.13 2.70 14.70
CA ALA A 259 -6.91 2.63 15.50
C ALA A 259 -5.65 2.95 14.68
N LEU A 260 -5.56 2.50 13.43
CA LEU A 260 -4.42 2.79 12.55
C LEU A 260 -4.48 4.20 11.98
N ILE A 261 -5.68 4.74 11.71
CA ILE A 261 -5.86 6.16 11.38
C ILE A 261 -5.31 7.03 12.51
N LYS A 262 -5.72 6.77 13.76
CA LYS A 262 -5.19 7.48 14.93
C LYS A 262 -3.67 7.35 15.04
N ARG A 263 -3.12 6.16 14.82
CA ARG A 263 -1.66 5.94 14.83
C ARG A 263 -0.95 6.76 13.75
N ASN A 264 -1.51 6.86 12.55
CA ASN A 264 -0.98 7.69 11.49
C ASN A 264 -1.02 9.18 11.88
N ARG A 265 -2.15 9.66 12.41
CA ARG A 265 -2.32 11.04 12.86
C ARG A 265 -1.31 11.43 13.93
N VAL A 266 -1.05 10.56 14.92
CA VAL A 266 0.00 10.79 15.93
C VAL A 266 1.39 10.84 15.29
N LYS A 267 1.71 9.94 14.36
CA LYS A 267 3.01 9.95 13.66
C LYS A 267 3.24 11.19 12.80
N LEU A 268 2.17 11.79 12.31
CA LEU A 268 2.17 13.04 11.55
C LEU A 268 2.08 14.28 12.46
N GLY A 269 2.06 14.11 13.78
CA GLY A 269 1.94 15.20 14.75
C GLY A 269 0.61 15.95 14.71
N LEU A 270 -0.46 15.31 14.23
CA LEU A 270 -1.81 15.88 14.18
C LEU A 270 -2.59 15.67 15.48
N ASP A 271 -2.25 14.59 16.20
CA ASP A 271 -2.85 14.23 17.48
C ASP A 271 -1.73 13.91 18.49
N GLU A 272 -1.99 14.18 19.76
CA GLU A 272 -1.10 13.75 20.85
C GLU A 272 -1.15 12.22 21.05
N PRO A 273 -0.03 11.56 21.38
CA PRO A 273 -0.03 10.16 21.74
C PRO A 273 -0.84 9.96 23.03
N VAL A 274 -1.90 9.15 22.95
CA VAL A 274 -2.66 8.79 24.14
C VAL A 274 -1.92 7.70 24.90
N VAL A 275 -1.31 8.05 26.03
CA VAL A 275 -0.73 7.10 26.98
C VAL A 275 -1.83 6.65 27.95
N LEU A 276 -2.51 5.54 27.64
CA LEU A 276 -3.40 4.89 28.61
C LEU A 276 -2.53 4.05 29.57
N ASN A 277 -2.48 4.45 30.85
CA ASN A 277 -1.80 3.77 31.96
C ASN A 277 -0.26 3.62 31.86
N GLY A 278 0.44 4.60 31.30
CA GLY A 278 1.91 4.65 31.39
C GLY A 278 2.37 5.05 32.80
N TYR A 279 3.30 4.30 33.38
CA TYR A 279 4.05 4.77 34.56
C TYR A 279 4.83 6.03 34.16
N LYS A 280 4.71 7.07 34.99
CA LYS A 280 5.54 8.28 34.91
C LYS A 280 7.01 7.95 35.10
#